data_AF-A0A9R1D7K4-F1
#
_entry.id   AF-A0A9R1D7K4-F1
#
_cell.length_a   1.000
_cell.length_b   1.000
_cell.length_c   1.000
_cell.angle_alpha   90.00
_cell.angle_beta   90.00
_cell.angle_gamma   90.00
#
_symmetry.space_group_name_H-M   'P 1'
#
loop_
_entity.id
_entity.type
_entity.pdbx_description
1 polymer ?
#
loop_
_entity_poly.entity_id
_entity_poly.type
_entity_poly.pdbx_seq_one_letter_code
_entity_poly.pdbx_strand_id
1 'polypeptide(L)'
;MKDPVETRADDSEDLYDIADWEPRTALDRLAIRTYRGILRAGRRFVVALGVFILLVILAVSGAGGLIIDDPFILGLAAFSAVPAGVLALYIYRTDITTREPPGLLLATFVLSVLFAGFAAIINTVFGFVQLFPLVGIVLFFYLVVGPVEESVKLLAVWLYPYRDSRFDSVVDGAVYGAMAGLGFAAIENVLYITQNLQTPASVLLQTSGGLVGGVTETIQAGGQIAAVRGLAGPGHVVYSAFAGYYLGLAKFNRENAGPIVAKGLLIAAFIHATYNTLVGLVPGLVSLLVPGVPVLVLFFGFVVVYQGVFLYILYRKLKRYEAAYRQAHEGAERASEFEVEKTEFDPATR
;
A
#
# COMPACT_ATOMS: atom_id res chain seq x y z
N MET A 1 -6.12 -22.45 -11.95
CA MET A 1 -4.66 -22.47 -11.76
C MET A 1 -4.46 -22.47 -10.26
N LYS A 2 -3.88 -23.54 -9.74
CA LYS A 2 -3.57 -23.68 -8.31
C LYS A 2 -2.22 -23.01 -8.03
N ASP A 3 -2.03 -22.54 -6.79
CA ASP A 3 -0.76 -21.95 -6.36
C ASP A 3 0.36 -23.01 -6.36
N PRO A 4 1.64 -22.65 -6.57
CA PRO A 4 2.75 -23.61 -6.56
C PRO A 4 2.91 -24.42 -5.26
N VAL A 5 2.50 -23.87 -4.11
CA VAL A 5 2.45 -24.58 -2.82
C VAL A 5 1.31 -25.59 -2.83
N GLU A 6 0.10 -25.15 -3.16
CA GLU A 6 -1.10 -26.01 -3.20
C GLU A 6 -0.98 -27.15 -4.24
N THR A 7 -0.27 -26.91 -5.35
CA THR A 7 -0.09 -27.89 -6.42
C THR A 7 0.78 -29.08 -6.00
N ARG A 8 1.62 -28.92 -4.98
CA ARG A 8 2.64 -29.90 -4.56
C ARG A 8 2.48 -30.38 -3.12
N ALA A 9 1.63 -29.73 -2.33
CA ALA A 9 1.34 -30.15 -0.97
C ALA A 9 0.47 -31.43 -0.97
N ASP A 10 0.60 -32.22 0.09
CA ASP A 10 -0.31 -33.34 0.36
C ASP A 10 -1.67 -32.81 0.83
N ASP A 11 -2.77 -33.53 0.51
CA ASP A 11 -4.15 -33.12 0.82
C ASP A 11 -4.42 -33.01 2.34
N SER A 12 -3.47 -33.47 3.18
CA SER A 12 -3.53 -33.42 4.64
C SER A 12 -2.96 -32.13 5.27
N GLU A 13 -2.25 -31.29 4.50
CA GLU A 13 -1.63 -30.06 5.02
C GLU A 13 -2.62 -28.88 5.11
N ASP A 14 -2.68 -28.21 6.27
CA ASP A 14 -3.51 -27.02 6.45
C ASP A 14 -2.87 -25.77 5.84
N LEU A 15 -3.27 -25.44 4.61
CA LEU A 15 -2.77 -24.29 3.85
C LEU A 15 -3.61 -23.01 4.03
N TYR A 16 -4.51 -22.98 5.01
CA TYR A 16 -5.37 -21.83 5.27
C TYR A 16 -4.57 -20.54 5.50
N ASP A 17 -4.93 -19.50 4.74
CA ASP A 17 -4.33 -18.16 4.82
C ASP A 17 -2.83 -18.14 4.40
N ILE A 18 -2.38 -19.23 3.76
CA ILE A 18 -1.05 -19.42 3.16
C ILE A 18 -1.18 -19.52 1.64
N ALA A 19 -1.84 -20.57 1.14
CA ALA A 19 -2.08 -20.81 -0.29
C ALA A 19 -3.55 -21.13 -0.61
N ASP A 20 -4.30 -21.64 0.38
CA ASP A 20 -5.74 -21.88 0.29
C ASP A 20 -6.51 -20.92 1.22
N TRP A 21 -7.81 -20.77 0.96
CA TRP A 21 -8.69 -19.98 1.80
C TRP A 21 -10.10 -20.56 1.92
N GLU A 22 -10.51 -20.77 3.17
CA GLU A 22 -11.89 -21.03 3.55
C GLU A 22 -12.30 -20.18 4.77
N PRO A 23 -13.59 -19.84 4.93
CA PRO A 23 -14.02 -18.93 5.99
C PRO A 23 -13.94 -19.58 7.38
N ARG A 24 -12.91 -19.25 8.18
CA ARG A 24 -12.75 -19.81 9.54
C ARG A 24 -12.95 -18.77 10.64
N THR A 25 -12.49 -17.54 10.41
CA THR A 25 -12.39 -16.50 11.44
C THR A 25 -13.55 -15.49 11.42
N ALA A 26 -13.66 -14.68 12.48
CA ALA A 26 -14.61 -13.56 12.50
C ALA A 26 -14.31 -12.51 11.41
N LEU A 27 -13.02 -12.31 11.10
CA LEU A 27 -12.59 -11.40 10.04
C LEU A 27 -13.00 -11.92 8.65
N ASP A 28 -12.91 -13.23 8.41
CA ASP A 28 -13.38 -13.84 7.15
C ASP A 28 -14.89 -13.63 6.97
N ARG A 29 -15.67 -13.85 8.05
CA ARG A 29 -17.12 -13.59 8.03
C ARG A 29 -17.44 -12.12 7.79
N LEU A 30 -16.67 -11.20 8.37
CA LEU A 30 -16.79 -9.77 8.10
C LEU A 30 -16.50 -9.46 6.63
N ALA A 31 -15.41 -9.98 6.08
CA ALA A 31 -15.01 -9.78 4.69
C ALA A 31 -16.08 -10.27 3.70
N ILE A 32 -16.69 -11.45 3.96
CA ILE A 32 -17.81 -11.97 3.16
C ILE A 32 -19.01 -11.02 3.23
N ARG A 33 -19.36 -10.52 4.41
CA ARG A 33 -20.47 -9.57 4.59
C ARG A 33 -20.21 -8.27 3.85
N THR A 34 -19.01 -7.71 3.98
CA THR A 34 -18.57 -6.51 3.27
C THR A 34 -18.67 -6.70 1.76
N TYR A 35 -18.11 -7.79 1.23
CA TYR A 35 -18.18 -8.11 -0.20
C TYR A 35 -19.62 -8.26 -0.70
N ARG A 36 -20.47 -9.03 -0.01
CA ARG A 36 -21.89 -9.18 -0.38
C ARG A 36 -22.64 -7.86 -0.27
N GLY A 37 -22.31 -7.02 0.71
CA GLY A 37 -22.86 -5.68 0.86
C GLY A 37 -22.53 -4.79 -0.35
N ILE A 38 -21.26 -4.77 -0.77
CA ILE A 38 -20.80 -4.06 -1.97
C ILE A 38 -21.55 -4.56 -3.21
N LEU A 39 -21.69 -5.88 -3.40
CA LEU A 39 -22.42 -6.43 -4.55
C LEU A 39 -23.91 -6.04 -4.56
N ARG A 40 -24.58 -6.12 -3.40
CA ARG A 40 -26.01 -5.72 -3.26
C ARG A 40 -26.20 -4.23 -3.52
N ALA A 41 -25.24 -3.40 -3.11
CA ALA A 41 -25.25 -1.97 -3.36
C ALA A 41 -24.73 -1.60 -4.76
N GLY A 42 -24.07 -2.53 -5.47
CA GLY A 42 -23.17 -2.26 -6.59
C GLY A 42 -23.79 -1.47 -7.73
N ARG A 43 -25.02 -1.80 -8.16
CA ARG A 43 -25.69 -1.04 -9.23
C ARG A 43 -26.00 0.40 -8.82
N ARG A 44 -26.45 0.61 -7.58
CA ARG A 44 -26.77 1.96 -7.05
C ARG A 44 -25.49 2.74 -6.77
N PHE A 45 -24.46 2.07 -6.28
CA PHE A 45 -23.16 2.64 -5.99
C PHE A 45 -22.41 3.06 -7.25
N VAL A 46 -22.35 2.22 -8.29
CA VAL A 46 -21.69 2.56 -9.56
C VAL A 46 -22.39 3.71 -10.26
N VAL A 47 -23.73 3.74 -10.26
CA VAL A 47 -24.50 4.86 -10.81
C VAL A 47 -24.30 6.13 -9.99
N ALA A 48 -24.35 6.04 -8.65
CA ALA A 48 -24.10 7.18 -7.78
C ALA A 48 -22.66 7.72 -7.91
N LEU A 49 -21.67 6.84 -7.98
CA LEU A 49 -20.26 7.16 -8.19
C LEU A 49 -20.02 7.79 -9.56
N GLY A 50 -20.64 7.26 -10.62
CA GLY A 50 -20.56 7.82 -11.97
C GLY A 50 -21.19 9.21 -12.07
N VAL A 51 -22.38 9.39 -11.49
CA VAL A 51 -23.05 10.71 -11.39
C VAL A 51 -22.21 11.67 -10.56
N PHE A 52 -21.66 11.20 -9.45
CA PHE A 52 -20.82 11.99 -8.57
C PHE A 52 -19.51 12.45 -9.23
N ILE A 53 -18.78 11.53 -9.90
CA ILE A 53 -17.58 11.88 -10.69
C ILE A 53 -17.94 12.87 -11.79
N LEU A 54 -19.06 12.67 -12.49
CA LEU A 54 -19.54 13.60 -13.51
C LEU A 54 -19.83 14.99 -12.92
N LEU A 55 -20.48 15.07 -11.76
CA LEU A 55 -20.76 16.34 -11.07
C LEU A 55 -19.49 17.02 -10.58
N VAL A 56 -18.49 16.26 -10.11
CA VAL A 56 -17.17 16.80 -9.74
C VAL A 56 -16.43 17.31 -10.96
N ILE A 57 -16.42 16.56 -12.07
CA ILE A 57 -15.84 17.02 -13.34
C ILE A 57 -16.54 18.31 -13.78
N LEU A 58 -17.88 18.37 -13.75
CA LEU A 58 -18.63 19.56 -14.13
C LEU A 58 -18.41 20.75 -13.18
N ALA A 59 -18.25 20.51 -11.87
CA ALA A 59 -17.98 21.56 -10.88
C ALA A 59 -16.56 22.11 -11.01
N VAL A 60 -15.56 21.25 -11.22
CA VAL A 60 -14.16 21.62 -11.45
C VAL A 60 -13.98 22.27 -12.82
N SER A 61 -14.75 21.86 -13.83
CA SER A 61 -14.72 22.45 -15.18
C SER A 61 -15.52 23.76 -15.26
N GLY A 62 -16.56 23.92 -14.44
CA GLY A 62 -17.44 25.10 -14.40
C GLY A 62 -16.93 26.23 -13.51
N ALA A 63 -16.11 25.92 -12.50
CA ALA A 63 -15.38 26.90 -11.69
C ALA A 63 -13.93 27.01 -12.21
N GLY A 64 -13.75 27.71 -13.33
CA GLY A 64 -12.49 28.20 -13.88
C GLY A 64 -11.18 27.57 -13.38
N GLY A 65 -10.61 26.68 -14.21
CA GLY A 65 -9.17 26.53 -14.38
C GLY A 65 -8.41 25.88 -13.22
N LEU A 66 -8.25 24.55 -13.27
CA LEU A 66 -6.96 23.99 -12.88
C LEU A 66 -5.95 24.35 -13.97
N ILE A 67 -5.42 25.55 -13.81
CA ILE A 67 -4.31 26.12 -14.55
C ILE A 67 -3.14 25.13 -14.50
N ILE A 68 -2.88 24.46 -15.63
CA ILE A 68 -1.57 23.90 -15.98
C ILE A 68 -0.83 25.00 -16.74
N ASP A 69 -0.52 26.13 -16.08
CA ASP A 69 0.31 27.19 -16.68
C ASP A 69 1.55 27.53 -15.83
N ASP A 70 1.89 26.70 -14.84
CA ASP A 70 3.13 26.90 -14.07
C ASP A 70 4.19 25.83 -14.39
N PRO A 71 5.16 26.13 -15.30
CA PRO A 71 6.31 25.28 -15.58
C PRO A 71 7.10 24.91 -14.31
N PHE A 72 7.00 25.71 -13.24
CA PHE A 72 7.67 25.45 -11.97
C PHE A 72 7.01 24.30 -11.19
N ILE A 73 5.68 24.17 -11.22
CA ILE A 73 4.95 23.07 -10.57
C ILE A 73 5.18 21.76 -11.33
N LEU A 74 5.19 21.80 -12.68
CA LEU A 74 5.60 20.66 -13.51
C LEU A 74 7.06 20.28 -13.27
N GLY A 75 7.94 21.28 -13.11
CA GLY A 75 9.34 21.08 -12.77
C GLY A 75 9.52 20.43 -11.39
N LEU A 76 8.80 20.89 -10.37
CA LEU A 76 8.82 20.32 -9.02
C LEU A 76 8.24 18.91 -8.98
N ALA A 77 7.17 18.62 -9.72
CA ALA A 77 6.62 17.27 -9.86
C ALA A 77 7.61 16.32 -10.56
N ALA A 78 8.29 16.79 -11.61
CA ALA A 78 9.34 16.02 -12.28
C ALA A 78 10.57 15.81 -11.38
N PHE A 79 10.98 16.83 -10.62
CA PHE A 79 12.16 16.76 -9.74
C PHE A 79 11.91 15.91 -8.48
N SER A 80 10.69 15.92 -7.96
CA SER A 80 10.29 15.11 -6.80
C SER A 80 10.00 13.64 -7.14
N ALA A 81 9.77 13.34 -8.42
CA ALA A 81 9.83 11.98 -8.94
C ALA A 81 11.28 11.45 -9.03
N VAL A 82 12.31 12.31 -8.95
CA VAL A 82 13.72 11.87 -9.06
C VAL A 82 14.15 11.01 -7.86
N PRO A 83 13.95 11.38 -6.57
CA PRO A 83 14.31 10.50 -5.46
C PRO A 83 13.56 9.16 -5.49
N ALA A 84 12.29 9.16 -5.88
CA ALA A 84 11.49 7.94 -5.98
C ALA A 84 11.89 7.08 -7.19
N GLY A 85 12.23 7.71 -8.32
CA GLY A 85 12.80 7.05 -9.50
C GLY A 85 14.22 6.55 -9.27
N VAL A 86 15.04 7.25 -8.48
CA VAL A 86 16.39 6.84 -8.05
C VAL A 86 16.28 5.67 -7.08
N LEU A 87 15.33 5.68 -6.15
CA LEU A 87 15.09 4.55 -5.25
C LEU A 87 14.54 3.34 -6.02
N ALA A 88 13.62 3.54 -6.96
CA ALA A 88 13.12 2.49 -7.85
C ALA A 88 14.22 1.94 -8.76
N LEU A 89 15.11 2.80 -9.29
CA LEU A 89 16.26 2.41 -10.10
C LEU A 89 17.37 1.74 -9.27
N TYR A 90 17.54 2.16 -8.01
CA TYR A 90 18.45 1.53 -7.07
C TYR A 90 17.95 0.13 -6.71
N ILE A 91 16.66 -0.03 -6.41
CA ILE A 91 16.03 -1.34 -6.22
C ILE A 91 16.18 -2.17 -7.52
N TYR A 92 15.90 -1.61 -8.69
CA TYR A 92 16.10 -2.25 -10.00
C TYR A 92 17.55 -2.73 -10.25
N ARG A 93 18.56 -1.97 -9.82
CA ARG A 93 19.98 -2.32 -10.03
C ARG A 93 20.58 -3.20 -8.94
N THR A 94 20.03 -3.13 -7.73
CA THR A 94 20.56 -3.86 -6.56
C THR A 94 19.84 -5.20 -6.38
N ASP A 95 18.70 -5.38 -7.02
CA ASP A 95 17.99 -6.66 -7.05
C ASP A 95 18.60 -7.61 -8.09
N ILE A 96 19.74 -8.20 -7.71
CA ILE A 96 20.42 -9.27 -8.45
C ILE A 96 19.87 -10.65 -7.99
N THR A 97 18.84 -10.70 -7.14
CA THR A 97 18.45 -11.95 -6.44
C THR A 97 16.95 -12.24 -6.28
N THR A 98 16.02 -11.46 -6.84
CA THR A 98 14.59 -11.85 -6.92
C THR A 98 14.01 -11.92 -8.34
N ARG A 99 13.01 -12.79 -8.51
CA ARG A 99 12.49 -13.36 -9.77
C ARG A 99 11.46 -12.50 -10.52
N GLU A 100 11.02 -11.37 -9.95
CA GLU A 100 9.94 -10.55 -10.53
C GLU A 100 10.44 -9.64 -11.66
N PRO A 101 9.72 -9.54 -12.79
CA PRO A 101 10.14 -8.71 -13.90
C PRO A 101 10.10 -7.22 -13.53
N PRO A 102 11.21 -6.50 -13.63
CA PRO A 102 11.31 -5.12 -13.16
C PRO A 102 10.34 -4.15 -13.86
N GLY A 103 9.95 -4.45 -15.10
CA GLY A 103 8.93 -3.70 -15.82
C GLY A 103 7.55 -3.73 -15.15
N LEU A 104 7.17 -4.83 -14.50
CA LEU A 104 5.91 -4.91 -13.74
C LEU A 104 5.99 -4.09 -12.46
N LEU A 105 7.13 -4.10 -11.77
CA LEU A 105 7.35 -3.28 -10.57
C LEU A 105 7.28 -1.79 -10.89
N LEU A 106 8.00 -1.34 -11.92
CA LEU A 106 7.98 0.06 -12.36
C LEU A 106 6.57 0.49 -12.80
N ALA A 107 5.90 -0.33 -13.60
CA ALA A 107 4.53 -0.03 -14.03
C ALA A 107 3.56 0.08 -12.86
N THR A 108 3.69 -0.80 -11.85
CA THR A 108 2.86 -0.76 -10.63
C THR A 108 3.08 0.53 -9.84
N PHE A 109 4.35 0.92 -9.67
CA PHE A 109 4.71 2.18 -9.02
C PHE A 109 4.12 3.39 -9.74
N VAL A 110 4.34 3.49 -11.05
CA VAL A 110 3.85 4.61 -11.86
C VAL A 110 2.33 4.65 -11.86
N LEU A 111 1.67 3.51 -12.00
CA LEU A 111 0.21 3.44 -12.01
C LEU A 111 -0.37 3.85 -10.65
N SER A 112 0.28 3.48 -9.55
CA SER A 112 -0.11 3.93 -8.20
C SER A 112 0.05 5.43 -8.02
N VAL A 113 1.15 6.02 -8.51
CA VAL A 113 1.35 7.49 -8.55
C VAL A 113 0.21 8.18 -9.31
N LEU A 114 -0.14 7.68 -10.50
CA LEU A 114 -1.21 8.23 -11.33
C LEU A 114 -2.58 8.12 -10.63
N PHE A 115 -2.81 7.00 -9.95
CA PHE A 115 -4.08 6.74 -9.29
C PHE A 115 -4.27 7.49 -7.97
N ALA A 116 -3.19 7.93 -7.32
CA ALA A 116 -3.29 8.74 -6.10
C ALA A 116 -4.17 9.98 -6.26
N GLY A 117 -4.25 10.55 -7.46
CA GLY A 117 -5.18 11.65 -7.78
C GLY A 117 -6.65 11.28 -7.55
N PHE A 118 -7.07 10.04 -7.85
CA PHE A 118 -8.43 9.58 -7.57
C PHE A 118 -8.72 9.57 -6.07
N ALA A 119 -7.77 9.10 -5.27
CA ALA A 119 -7.91 9.12 -3.82
C ALA A 119 -8.00 10.56 -3.28
N ALA A 120 -7.17 11.48 -3.78
CA ALA A 120 -7.21 12.88 -3.40
C ALA A 120 -8.57 13.53 -3.67
N ILE A 121 -9.18 13.28 -4.84
CA ILE A 121 -10.51 13.78 -5.19
C ILE A 121 -11.57 13.24 -4.23
N ILE A 122 -11.60 11.93 -4.00
CA ILE A 122 -12.58 11.29 -3.12
C ILE A 122 -12.41 11.81 -1.68
N ASN A 123 -11.18 11.83 -1.16
CA ASN A 123 -10.86 12.34 0.17
C ASN A 123 -11.32 13.80 0.33
N THR A 124 -11.11 14.64 -0.69
CA THR A 124 -11.53 16.05 -0.68
C THR A 124 -13.05 16.17 -0.54
N VAL A 125 -13.81 15.41 -1.34
CA VAL A 125 -15.27 15.50 -1.30
C VAL A 125 -15.81 14.99 0.02
N PHE A 126 -15.34 13.85 0.52
CA PHE A 126 -15.78 13.33 1.82
C PHE A 126 -15.13 14.05 3.02
N GLY A 127 -14.32 15.09 2.78
CA GLY A 127 -13.68 15.88 3.82
C GLY A 127 -14.65 16.56 4.78
N PHE A 128 -15.92 16.75 4.38
CA PHE A 128 -16.97 17.30 5.26
C PHE A 128 -17.19 16.46 6.53
N VAL A 129 -16.81 15.17 6.54
CA VAL A 129 -16.91 14.31 7.73
C VAL A 129 -16.08 14.87 8.89
N GLN A 130 -15.02 15.63 8.59
CA GLN A 130 -14.16 16.29 9.59
C GLN A 130 -14.79 17.54 10.22
N LEU A 131 -15.99 17.96 9.79
CA LEU A 131 -16.73 19.05 10.44
C LEU A 131 -17.23 18.67 11.84
N PHE A 132 -17.38 17.36 12.10
CA PHE A 132 -17.49 16.85 13.45
C PHE A 132 -16.09 16.83 14.06
N PRO A 133 -15.88 17.25 15.33
CA PRO A 133 -14.55 17.37 15.98
C PRO A 133 -13.72 16.08 16.01
N LEU A 134 -12.96 15.78 17.07
CA LEU A 134 -12.05 14.62 17.13
C LEU A 134 -12.63 13.30 16.57
N VAL A 135 -13.93 13.04 16.79
CA VAL A 135 -14.64 11.88 16.22
C VAL A 135 -14.71 11.90 14.69
N GLY A 136 -14.99 13.04 14.06
CA GLY A 136 -15.09 13.16 12.61
C GLY A 136 -13.76 12.90 11.90
N ILE A 137 -12.64 13.35 12.49
CA ILE A 137 -11.29 13.08 11.96
C ILE A 137 -10.99 11.57 11.96
N VAL A 138 -11.26 10.90 13.09
CA VAL A 138 -11.04 9.45 13.21
C VAL A 138 -11.95 8.70 12.23
N LEU A 139 -13.24 9.04 12.16
CA LEU A 139 -14.16 8.43 11.21
C LEU A 139 -13.72 8.66 9.75
N PHE A 140 -13.21 9.84 9.43
CA PHE A 140 -12.69 10.15 8.11
C PHE A 140 -11.50 9.25 7.75
N PHE A 141 -10.58 9.00 8.68
CA PHE A 141 -9.47 8.08 8.44
C PHE A 141 -9.92 6.63 8.22
N TYR A 142 -10.82 6.11 9.07
CA TYR A 142 -11.25 4.71 9.00
C TYR A 142 -12.27 4.42 7.88
N LEU A 143 -13.10 5.40 7.51
CA LEU A 143 -14.19 5.19 6.55
C LEU A 143 -13.86 5.73 5.15
N VAL A 144 -12.93 6.68 5.04
CA VAL A 144 -12.59 7.33 3.77
C VAL A 144 -11.13 7.09 3.43
N VAL A 145 -10.19 7.71 4.14
CA VAL A 145 -8.76 7.74 3.75
C VAL A 145 -8.18 6.34 3.62
N GLY A 146 -8.22 5.53 4.69
CA GLY A 146 -7.68 4.17 4.68
C GLY A 146 -8.32 3.31 3.57
N PRO A 147 -9.65 3.13 3.54
CA PRO A 147 -10.30 2.31 2.52
C PRO A 147 -10.06 2.78 1.09
N VAL A 148 -10.17 4.08 0.83
CA VAL A 148 -10.06 4.65 -0.52
C VAL A 148 -8.62 4.51 -1.03
N GLU A 149 -7.64 4.93 -0.22
CA GLU A 149 -6.24 4.91 -0.65
C GLU A 149 -5.73 3.49 -0.85
N GLU A 150 -6.04 2.56 0.05
CA GLU A 150 -5.63 1.16 -0.13
C GLU A 150 -6.35 0.51 -1.33
N SER A 151 -7.60 0.87 -1.60
CA SER A 151 -8.33 0.38 -2.79
C SER A 151 -7.70 0.87 -4.09
N VAL A 152 -7.31 2.14 -4.15
CA VAL A 152 -6.69 2.78 -5.31
C VAL A 152 -5.28 2.22 -5.57
N LYS A 153 -4.49 1.97 -4.52
CA LYS A 153 -3.20 1.26 -4.61
C LYS A 153 -3.38 -0.16 -5.12
N LEU A 154 -4.35 -0.90 -4.57
CA LEU A 154 -4.63 -2.26 -4.99
C LEU A 154 -5.17 -2.33 -6.42
N LEU A 155 -5.89 -1.30 -6.87
CA LEU A 155 -6.34 -1.15 -8.26
C LEU A 155 -5.16 -1.08 -9.23
N ALA A 156 -4.05 -0.44 -8.86
CA ALA A 156 -2.84 -0.41 -9.68
C ALA A 156 -2.26 -1.83 -9.89
N VAL A 157 -2.21 -2.64 -8.84
CA VAL A 157 -1.78 -4.05 -8.93
C VAL A 157 -2.77 -4.88 -9.74
N TRP A 158 -4.06 -4.69 -9.51
CA TRP A 158 -5.12 -5.46 -10.18
C TRP A 158 -5.18 -5.20 -11.69
N LEU A 159 -5.00 -3.95 -12.13
CA LEU A 159 -5.11 -3.60 -13.54
C LEU A 159 -3.97 -4.14 -14.41
N TYR A 160 -2.77 -4.27 -13.85
CA TYR A 160 -1.59 -4.66 -14.63
C TYR A 160 -0.93 -5.97 -14.15
N PRO A 161 -0.11 -6.03 -13.07
CA PRO A 161 0.55 -7.27 -12.65
C PRO A 161 -0.39 -8.47 -12.46
N TYR A 162 -1.59 -8.25 -11.91
CA TYR A 162 -2.54 -9.34 -11.63
C TYR A 162 -2.94 -10.13 -12.88
N ARG A 163 -2.94 -9.48 -14.05
CA ARG A 163 -3.27 -10.09 -15.35
C ARG A 163 -2.07 -10.70 -16.05
N ASP A 164 -0.86 -10.44 -15.57
CA ASP A 164 0.37 -11.00 -16.13
C ASP A 164 0.55 -12.46 -15.68
N SER A 165 1.10 -13.29 -16.57
CA SER A 165 1.38 -14.70 -16.29
C SER A 165 2.54 -14.89 -15.32
N ARG A 166 3.40 -13.87 -15.16
CA ARG A 166 4.56 -13.90 -14.25
C ARG A 166 4.19 -13.66 -12.79
N PHE A 167 2.99 -13.16 -12.51
CA PHE A 167 2.45 -13.17 -11.16
C PHE A 167 1.89 -14.59 -10.92
N ASP A 168 2.74 -15.45 -10.38
CA ASP A 168 2.56 -16.89 -10.30
C ASP A 168 2.56 -17.45 -8.87
N SER A 169 2.72 -16.59 -7.85
CA SER A 169 2.71 -16.96 -6.44
C SER A 169 1.92 -15.97 -5.57
N VAL A 170 1.38 -16.42 -4.43
CA VAL A 170 0.70 -15.52 -3.46
C VAL A 170 1.60 -14.37 -3.00
N VAL A 171 2.91 -14.63 -2.84
CA VAL A 171 3.88 -13.66 -2.34
C VAL A 171 4.12 -12.51 -3.31
N ASP A 172 4.02 -12.74 -4.62
CA ASP A 172 4.20 -11.68 -5.63
C ASP A 172 3.14 -10.59 -5.42
N GLY A 173 1.94 -10.99 -4.99
CA GLY A 173 0.90 -10.04 -4.59
C GLY A 173 1.37 -9.07 -3.52
N ALA A 174 2.08 -9.55 -2.49
CA ALA A 174 2.64 -8.71 -1.44
C ALA A 174 3.74 -7.78 -1.97
N VAL A 175 4.57 -8.25 -2.92
CA VAL A 175 5.63 -7.47 -3.55
C VAL A 175 5.05 -6.34 -4.42
N TYR A 176 4.09 -6.65 -5.30
CA TYR A 176 3.41 -5.64 -6.10
C TYR A 176 2.60 -4.67 -5.23
N GLY A 177 1.97 -5.16 -4.16
CA GLY A 177 1.33 -4.32 -3.14
C GLY A 177 2.31 -3.33 -2.51
N ALA A 178 3.47 -3.80 -2.03
CA ALA A 178 4.54 -2.96 -1.50
C ALA A 178 4.98 -1.87 -2.50
N MET A 179 5.13 -2.25 -3.77
CA MET A 179 5.52 -1.34 -4.84
C MET A 179 4.46 -0.27 -5.14
N ALA A 180 3.17 -0.64 -5.13
CA ALA A 180 2.07 0.31 -5.22
C ALA A 180 2.07 1.28 -4.03
N GLY A 181 2.31 0.78 -2.81
CA GLY A 181 2.44 1.60 -1.61
C GLY A 181 3.58 2.62 -1.72
N LEU A 182 4.73 2.22 -2.26
CA LEU A 182 5.87 3.10 -2.49
C LEU A 182 5.56 4.20 -3.51
N GLY A 183 4.86 3.88 -4.60
CA GLY A 183 4.39 4.86 -5.60
C GLY A 183 3.47 5.91 -4.98
N PHE A 184 2.50 5.46 -4.20
CA PHE A 184 1.58 6.37 -3.52
C PHE A 184 2.30 7.26 -2.50
N ALA A 185 3.18 6.69 -1.68
CA ALA A 185 3.98 7.45 -0.72
C ALA A 185 4.84 8.51 -1.39
N ALA A 186 5.40 8.22 -2.57
CA ALA A 186 6.20 9.17 -3.32
C ALA A 186 5.38 10.41 -3.68
N ILE A 187 4.26 10.24 -4.40
CA ILE A 187 3.43 11.38 -4.83
C ILE A 187 2.78 12.11 -3.66
N GLU A 188 2.36 11.39 -2.62
CA GLU A 188 1.81 12.02 -1.42
C GLU A 188 2.89 12.87 -0.72
N ASN A 189 4.14 12.40 -0.65
CA ASN A 189 5.25 13.17 -0.07
C ASN A 189 5.50 14.44 -0.89
N VAL A 190 5.46 14.36 -2.22
CA VAL A 190 5.56 15.52 -3.11
C VAL A 190 4.47 16.54 -2.79
N LEU A 191 3.21 16.13 -2.87
CA LEU A 191 2.06 17.01 -2.70
C LEU A 191 2.05 17.65 -1.32
N TYR A 192 2.37 16.89 -0.28
CA TYR A 192 2.46 17.41 1.08
C TYR A 192 3.54 18.48 1.21
N ILE A 193 4.75 18.21 0.71
CA ILE A 193 5.85 19.16 0.74
C ILE A 193 5.45 20.42 -0.04
N THR A 194 4.92 20.27 -1.26
CA THR A 194 4.51 21.40 -2.09
C THR A 194 3.41 22.24 -1.43
N GLN A 195 2.39 21.62 -0.83
CA GLN A 195 1.28 22.32 -0.16
C GLN A 195 1.71 23.02 1.13
N ASN A 196 2.56 22.39 1.94
CA ASN A 196 3.03 22.97 3.20
C ASN A 196 4.18 23.98 3.01
N LEU A 197 4.78 24.03 1.82
CA LEU A 197 5.75 25.05 1.42
C LEU A 197 5.16 26.19 0.57
N GLN A 198 3.83 26.26 0.37
CA GLN A 198 3.17 27.43 -0.22
C GLN A 198 3.19 28.59 0.80
N THR A 199 3.99 29.65 0.69
CA THR A 199 4.95 30.09 -0.33
C THR A 199 6.22 30.60 0.37
N PRO A 200 7.43 30.48 -0.23
CA PRO A 200 8.60 31.22 0.26
C PRO A 200 8.29 32.72 0.34
N ALA A 201 7.47 33.25 -0.58
CA ALA A 201 7.04 34.65 -0.56
C ALA A 201 6.23 35.02 0.71
N SER A 202 5.25 34.21 1.13
CA SER A 202 4.44 34.45 2.33
C SER A 202 5.20 34.21 3.63
N VAL A 203 6.20 33.32 3.63
CA VAL A 203 7.12 33.13 4.76
C VAL A 203 8.13 34.28 4.85
N LEU A 204 8.74 34.66 3.72
CA LEU A 204 9.66 35.81 3.61
C LEU A 204 8.98 37.15 3.96
N LEU A 205 7.69 37.31 3.63
CA LEU A 205 6.85 38.47 3.99
C LEU A 205 6.46 38.50 5.48
N GLN A 206 6.42 37.35 6.16
CA GLN A 206 6.04 37.25 7.58
C GLN A 206 7.24 37.23 8.54
N THR A 207 8.45 36.94 8.05
CA THR A 207 9.65 36.96 8.88
C THR A 207 10.17 38.38 9.13
N SER A 208 10.15 38.79 10.40
CA SER A 208 10.77 40.01 10.92
C SER A 208 12.31 40.07 10.81
N GLY A 209 12.97 39.00 10.32
CA GLY A 209 14.43 38.84 10.24
C GLY A 209 15.07 39.07 8.87
N GLY A 210 14.31 39.55 7.87
CA GLY A 210 14.79 39.77 6.50
C GLY A 210 15.00 38.49 5.69
N LEU A 211 15.48 38.65 4.45
CA LEU A 211 15.59 37.57 3.44
C LEU A 211 16.39 36.36 3.94
N VAL A 212 17.45 36.58 4.71
CA VAL A 212 18.31 35.50 5.22
C VAL A 212 17.62 34.71 6.34
N GLY A 213 16.93 35.39 7.27
CA GLY A 213 16.16 34.74 8.34
C GLY A 213 15.00 33.91 7.80
N GLY A 214 14.25 34.45 6.84
CA GLY A 214 13.15 33.72 6.18
C GLY A 214 13.61 32.50 5.39
N VAL A 215 14.80 32.55 4.78
CA VAL A 215 15.39 31.37 4.11
C VAL A 215 15.79 30.30 5.13
N THR A 216 16.42 30.67 6.24
CA THR A 216 16.82 29.71 7.29
C THR A 216 15.61 29.03 7.94
N GLU A 217 14.55 29.77 8.26
CA GLU A 217 13.31 29.21 8.82
C GLU A 217 12.59 28.30 7.81
N THR A 218 12.55 28.66 6.53
CA THR A 218 11.98 27.83 5.46
C THR A 218 12.75 26.51 5.30
N ILE A 219 14.08 26.56 5.34
CA ILE A 219 14.94 25.36 5.25
C ILE A 219 14.73 24.46 6.47
N GLN A 220 14.62 25.04 7.67
CA GLN A 220 14.42 24.28 8.90
C GLN A 220 13.03 23.64 8.96
N ALA A 221 11.98 24.37 8.58
CA ALA A 221 10.61 23.86 8.49
C ALA A 221 10.50 22.77 7.40
N GLY A 222 11.06 23.01 6.23
CA GLY A 222 11.12 22.04 5.14
C GLY A 222 11.89 20.77 5.51
N GLY A 223 13.01 20.89 6.25
CA GLY A 223 13.79 19.77 6.76
C GLY A 223 13.03 18.92 7.78
N GLN A 224 12.28 19.54 8.69
CA GLN A 224 11.43 18.82 9.64
C GLN A 224 10.25 18.12 8.95
N ILE A 225 9.58 18.79 8.01
CA ILE A 225 8.50 18.20 7.20
C ILE A 225 9.03 17.01 6.39
N ALA A 226 10.17 17.17 5.72
CA ALA A 226 10.80 16.09 4.95
C ALA A 226 11.19 14.90 5.84
N ALA A 227 11.70 15.16 7.05
CA ALA A 227 12.03 14.10 8.01
C ALA A 227 10.77 13.33 8.47
N VAL A 228 9.70 14.04 8.84
CA VAL A 228 8.41 13.43 9.24
C VAL A 228 7.82 12.60 8.10
N ARG A 229 7.87 13.11 6.87
CA ARG A 229 7.30 12.47 5.67
C ARG A 229 8.15 11.31 5.14
N GLY A 230 9.48 11.42 5.21
CA GLY A 230 10.40 10.32 4.92
C GLY A 230 10.19 9.11 5.82
N LEU A 231 9.70 9.33 7.03
CA LEU A 231 9.38 8.28 8.01
C LEU A 231 7.93 7.76 7.92
N ALA A 232 7.01 8.53 7.31
CA ALA A 232 5.64 8.08 7.05
C ALA A 232 5.57 7.13 5.84
N GLY A 233 6.40 7.35 4.82
CA GLY A 233 6.43 6.57 3.58
C GLY A 233 6.54 5.03 3.72
N PRO A 234 7.39 4.49 4.61
CA PRO A 234 7.49 3.06 4.87
C PRO A 234 6.16 2.40 5.30
N GLY A 235 5.25 3.15 5.91
CA GLY A 235 3.93 2.64 6.29
C GLY A 235 3.10 2.20 5.10
N HIS A 236 3.01 3.03 4.07
CA HIS A 236 2.24 2.69 2.87
C HIS A 236 2.75 1.41 2.20
N VAL A 237 4.06 1.17 2.23
CA VAL A 237 4.66 -0.07 1.71
C VAL A 237 4.14 -1.28 2.50
N VAL A 238 4.17 -1.22 3.84
CA VAL A 238 3.71 -2.31 4.70
C VAL A 238 2.20 -2.57 4.53
N TYR A 239 1.37 -1.53 4.57
CA TYR A 239 -0.09 -1.68 4.51
C TYR A 239 -0.53 -2.23 3.15
N SER A 240 0.05 -1.70 2.07
CA SER A 240 -0.27 -2.13 0.71
C SER A 240 0.24 -3.56 0.44
N ALA A 241 1.33 -3.98 1.06
CA ALA A 241 1.81 -5.36 0.98
C ALA A 241 0.84 -6.36 1.65
N PHE A 242 0.16 -5.99 2.74
CA PHE A 242 -0.94 -6.79 3.28
C PHE A 242 -2.08 -6.93 2.27
N ALA A 243 -2.58 -5.81 1.72
CA ALA A 243 -3.65 -5.86 0.71
C ALA A 243 -3.24 -6.69 -0.52
N GLY A 244 -2.00 -6.50 -0.97
CA GLY A 244 -1.40 -7.22 -2.08
C GLY A 244 -1.29 -8.73 -1.85
N TYR A 245 -0.88 -9.16 -0.65
CA TYR A 245 -0.83 -10.59 -0.30
C TYR A 245 -2.19 -11.26 -0.50
N TYR A 246 -3.27 -10.64 -0.01
CA TYR A 246 -4.61 -11.19 -0.18
C TYR A 246 -5.11 -11.11 -1.62
N LEU A 247 -4.65 -10.14 -2.41
CA LEU A 247 -4.92 -10.15 -3.85
C LEU A 247 -4.21 -11.32 -4.55
N GLY A 248 -2.98 -11.65 -4.14
CA GLY A 248 -2.29 -12.87 -4.57
C GLY A 248 -3.07 -14.12 -4.20
N LEU A 249 -3.47 -14.24 -2.93
CA LEU A 249 -4.29 -15.36 -2.45
C LEU A 249 -5.60 -15.51 -3.25
N ALA A 250 -6.27 -14.39 -3.54
CA ALA A 250 -7.48 -14.36 -4.35
C ALA A 250 -7.28 -14.82 -5.81
N LYS A 251 -6.08 -14.62 -6.39
CA LYS A 251 -5.75 -15.05 -7.76
C LYS A 251 -5.86 -16.56 -7.91
N PHE A 252 -5.40 -17.29 -6.91
CA PHE A 252 -5.38 -18.76 -6.86
C PHE A 252 -6.68 -19.33 -6.27
N ASN A 253 -7.38 -18.56 -5.43
CA ASN A 253 -8.65 -18.96 -4.79
C ASN A 253 -9.87 -18.28 -5.43
N ARG A 254 -10.12 -18.57 -6.72
CA ARG A 254 -11.07 -17.80 -7.55
C ARG A 254 -12.51 -17.81 -7.06
N GLU A 255 -12.97 -18.92 -6.47
CA GLU A 255 -14.33 -19.03 -5.94
C GLU A 255 -14.60 -18.05 -4.80
N ASN A 256 -13.55 -17.74 -4.03
CA ASN A 256 -13.60 -16.86 -2.87
C ASN A 256 -12.85 -15.53 -3.11
N ALA A 257 -12.48 -15.22 -4.35
CA ALA A 257 -11.61 -14.08 -4.67
C ALA A 257 -12.13 -12.75 -4.11
N GLY A 258 -13.43 -12.49 -4.25
CA GLY A 258 -14.07 -11.26 -3.76
C GLY A 258 -13.91 -11.06 -2.24
N PRO A 259 -14.40 -12.00 -1.40
CA PRO A 259 -14.19 -11.98 0.04
C PRO A 259 -12.71 -11.89 0.47
N ILE A 260 -11.81 -12.60 -0.22
CA ILE A 260 -10.38 -12.57 0.11
C ILE A 260 -9.79 -11.16 -0.13
N VAL A 261 -10.09 -10.54 -1.28
CA VAL A 261 -9.68 -9.15 -1.56
C VAL A 261 -10.26 -8.19 -0.52
N ALA A 262 -11.54 -8.35 -0.16
CA ALA A 262 -12.17 -7.55 0.88
C ALA A 262 -11.47 -7.70 2.25
N LYS A 263 -11.04 -8.91 2.61
CA LYS A 263 -10.26 -9.17 3.83
C LYS A 263 -8.95 -8.38 3.82
N GLY A 264 -8.21 -8.44 2.72
CA GLY A 264 -6.95 -7.70 2.55
C GLY A 264 -7.12 -6.20 2.69
N LEU A 265 -8.11 -5.62 2.00
CA LEU A 265 -8.41 -4.20 2.07
C LEU A 265 -8.85 -3.76 3.47
N LEU A 266 -9.67 -4.56 4.16
CA LEU A 266 -10.07 -4.25 5.54
C LEU A 266 -8.87 -4.21 6.49
N ILE A 267 -7.94 -5.16 6.38
CA ILE A 267 -6.73 -5.20 7.19
C ILE A 267 -5.86 -3.98 6.89
N ALA A 268 -5.54 -3.73 5.61
CA ALA A 268 -4.68 -2.63 5.21
C ALA A 268 -5.27 -1.27 5.60
N ALA A 269 -6.56 -1.05 5.32
CA ALA A 269 -7.27 0.18 5.68
C ALA A 269 -7.31 0.39 7.20
N PHE A 270 -7.53 -0.67 7.98
CA PHE A 270 -7.51 -0.58 9.44
C PHE A 270 -6.13 -0.19 9.97
N ILE A 271 -5.06 -0.85 9.51
CA ILE A 271 -3.68 -0.54 9.93
C ILE A 271 -3.33 0.90 9.53
N HIS A 272 -3.68 1.30 8.32
CA HIS A 272 -3.41 2.64 7.82
C HIS A 272 -4.19 3.71 8.61
N ALA A 273 -5.50 3.57 8.78
CA ALA A 273 -6.32 4.52 9.52
C ALA A 273 -5.91 4.63 10.99
N THR A 274 -5.49 3.52 11.59
CA THR A 274 -4.95 3.48 12.95
C THR A 274 -3.64 4.29 13.03
N TYR A 275 -2.75 4.17 12.05
CA TYR A 275 -1.55 5.00 11.98
C TYR A 275 -1.90 6.49 11.89
N ASN A 276 -2.77 6.88 10.94
CA ASN A 276 -3.17 8.27 10.75
C ASN A 276 -3.82 8.88 12.00
N THR A 277 -4.54 8.06 12.76
CA THR A 277 -5.14 8.47 14.03
C THR A 277 -4.09 8.67 15.13
N LEU A 278 -3.16 7.71 15.27
CA LEU A 278 -2.26 7.66 16.42
C LEU A 278 -0.97 8.47 16.24
N VAL A 279 -0.54 8.72 15.01
CA VAL A 279 0.77 9.31 14.69
C VAL A 279 0.99 10.71 15.28
N GLY A 280 -0.07 11.52 15.38
CA GLY A 280 -0.02 12.81 16.07
C GLY A 280 -0.33 12.70 17.58
N LEU A 281 -1.26 11.80 17.95
CA LEU A 281 -1.77 11.69 19.32
C LEU A 281 -0.74 11.06 20.27
N VAL A 282 -0.14 9.93 19.89
CA VAL A 282 0.72 9.15 20.79
C VAL A 282 2.00 9.92 21.14
N PRO A 283 2.79 10.45 20.19
CA PRO A 283 3.98 11.24 20.53
C PRO A 283 3.65 12.45 21.39
N GLY A 284 2.52 13.11 21.11
CA GLY A 284 2.02 14.23 21.91
C GLY A 284 1.73 13.85 23.36
N LEU A 285 0.98 12.76 23.60
CA LEU A 285 0.68 12.26 24.95
C LEU A 285 1.94 11.79 25.69
N VAL A 286 2.84 11.07 25.01
CA VAL A 286 4.10 10.62 25.63
C VAL A 286 4.99 11.81 26.02
N SER A 287 4.97 12.90 25.25
CA SER A 287 5.72 14.12 25.60
C SER A 287 5.30 14.73 26.94
N LEU A 288 4.04 14.54 27.36
CA LEU A 288 3.54 14.99 28.67
C LEU A 288 4.07 14.14 29.82
N LEU A 289 4.36 12.86 29.54
CA LEU A 289 4.84 11.88 30.53
C LEU A 289 6.36 11.89 30.68
N VAL A 290 7.08 12.27 29.63
CA VAL A 290 8.55 12.30 29.58
C VAL A 290 9.02 13.72 29.18
N PRO A 291 8.86 14.71 30.06
CA PRO A 291 9.24 16.08 29.75
C PRO A 291 10.75 16.17 29.50
N GLY A 292 11.14 16.89 28.44
CA GLY A 292 12.54 17.09 28.04
C GLY A 292 13.01 16.24 26.84
N VAL A 293 12.22 15.26 26.40
CA VAL A 293 12.50 14.53 25.14
C VAL A 293 11.85 15.27 23.95
N PRO A 294 12.58 15.58 22.86
CA PRO A 294 12.00 16.23 21.70
C PRO A 294 10.87 15.39 21.08
N VAL A 295 9.75 16.03 20.73
CA VAL A 295 8.58 15.35 20.12
C VAL A 295 8.96 14.60 18.85
N LEU A 296 9.94 15.10 18.08
CA LEU A 296 10.44 14.41 16.88
C LEU A 296 11.07 13.04 17.20
N VAL A 297 11.76 12.90 18.33
CA VAL A 297 12.34 11.62 18.78
C VAL A 297 11.24 10.66 19.20
N LEU A 298 10.22 11.15 19.91
CA LEU A 298 9.05 10.35 20.29
C LEU A 298 8.23 9.91 19.07
N PHE A 299 8.08 10.80 18.08
CA PHE A 299 7.48 10.48 16.79
C PHE A 299 8.27 9.39 16.06
N PHE A 300 9.59 9.52 15.96
CA PHE A 300 10.44 8.49 15.35
C PHE A 300 10.29 7.14 16.06
N GLY A 301 10.35 7.15 17.40
CA GLY A 301 10.15 5.94 18.20
C GLY A 301 8.77 5.30 17.95
N PHE A 302 7.71 6.11 17.91
CA PHE A 302 6.37 5.64 17.57
C PHE A 302 6.33 5.00 16.17
N VAL A 303 6.88 5.66 15.16
CA VAL A 303 6.91 5.12 13.79
C VAL A 303 7.66 3.79 13.74
N VAL A 304 8.86 3.71 14.33
CA VAL A 304 9.65 2.47 14.34
C VAL A 304 8.89 1.33 15.01
N VAL A 305 8.28 1.57 16.16
CA VAL A 305 7.50 0.56 16.89
C VAL A 305 6.27 0.14 16.09
N TYR A 306 5.48 1.11 15.62
CA TYR A 306 4.24 0.85 14.92
C TYR A 306 4.49 0.07 13.62
N GLN A 307 5.38 0.59 12.77
CA GLN A 307 5.72 -0.08 11.50
C GLN A 307 6.44 -1.40 11.74
N GLY A 308 7.32 -1.47 12.73
CA GLY A 308 8.04 -2.70 13.09
C GLY A 308 7.11 -3.83 13.50
N VAL A 309 6.06 -3.55 14.27
CA VAL A 309 5.04 -4.55 14.66
C VAL A 309 4.32 -5.11 13.44
N PHE A 310 3.80 -4.25 12.57
CA PHE A 310 3.05 -4.73 11.40
C PHE A 310 3.94 -5.36 10.34
N LEU A 311 5.16 -4.85 10.15
CA LEU A 311 6.17 -5.48 9.30
C LEU A 311 6.55 -6.86 9.83
N TYR A 312 6.70 -7.04 11.14
CA TYR A 312 6.97 -8.34 11.75
C TYR A 312 5.82 -9.33 11.53
N ILE A 313 4.57 -8.87 11.67
CA ILE A 313 3.39 -9.70 11.40
C ILE A 313 3.37 -10.13 9.93
N LEU A 314 3.61 -9.20 9.00
CA LEU A 314 3.69 -9.49 7.56
C LEU A 314 4.83 -10.47 7.26
N TYR A 315 6.01 -10.21 7.82
CA TYR A 315 7.18 -11.06 7.66
C TYR A 315 6.92 -12.50 8.11
N ARG A 316 6.28 -12.70 9.26
CA ARG A 316 5.89 -14.05 9.71
C ARG A 316 4.93 -14.74 8.74
N LYS A 317 4.00 -13.99 8.14
CA LYS A 317 3.06 -14.51 7.15
C LYS A 317 3.78 -14.92 5.86
N LEU A 318 4.71 -14.10 5.36
CA LEU A 318 5.55 -14.43 4.22
C LEU A 318 6.47 -15.63 4.50
N LYS A 319 7.06 -15.70 5.70
CA LYS A 319 7.91 -16.83 6.11
C LYS A 319 7.14 -18.15 6.22
N ARG A 320 5.88 -18.13 6.64
CA ARG A 320 5.02 -19.32 6.62
C ARG A 320 4.80 -19.84 5.21
N TYR A 321 4.54 -18.94 4.26
CA TYR A 321 4.44 -19.31 2.85
C TYR A 321 5.77 -19.87 2.31
N GLU A 322 6.89 -19.21 2.59
CA GLU A 322 8.21 -19.67 2.14
C GLU A 322 8.57 -21.06 2.73
N ALA A 323 8.17 -21.33 3.97
CA ALA A 323 8.35 -22.63 4.60
C ALA A 323 7.49 -23.72 3.92
N ALA A 324 6.21 -23.45 3.69
CA ALA A 324 5.31 -24.36 2.98
C ALA A 324 5.79 -24.62 1.54
N TYR A 325 6.25 -23.57 0.84
CA TYR A 325 6.83 -23.70 -0.48
C TYR A 325 8.06 -24.62 -0.49
N ARG A 326 8.99 -24.44 0.45
CA ARG A 326 10.17 -25.31 0.56
C ARG A 326 9.80 -26.76 0.87
N GLN A 327 8.90 -26.99 1.81
CA GLN A 327 8.44 -28.33 2.17
C GLN A 327 7.82 -29.05 0.96
N ALA A 328 6.95 -28.37 0.21
CA ALA A 328 6.32 -28.93 -0.97
C ALA A 328 7.31 -29.23 -2.12
N HIS A 329 8.41 -28.49 -2.22
CA HIS A 329 9.44 -28.72 -3.25
C HIS A 329 10.45 -29.82 -2.85
N GLU A 330 10.93 -29.81 -1.60
CA GLU A 330 11.85 -30.85 -1.09
C GLU A 330 11.17 -32.22 -0.97
N GLY A 331 9.86 -32.26 -0.69
CA GLY A 331 9.07 -33.49 -0.69
C GLY A 331 8.95 -34.10 -2.08
N ALA A 332 8.72 -33.28 -3.10
CA ALA A 332 8.64 -33.71 -4.49
C ALA A 332 9.98 -34.21 -5.03
N GLU A 333 11.09 -33.54 -4.70
CA GLU A 333 12.44 -34.00 -5.07
C GLU A 333 12.77 -35.35 -4.43
N ARG A 334 12.49 -35.53 -3.13
CA ARG A 334 12.65 -36.84 -2.45
C ARG A 334 11.77 -37.92 -3.06
N ALA A 335 10.50 -37.64 -3.36
CA ALA A 335 9.61 -38.61 -3.99
C ALA A 335 10.12 -39.07 -5.37
N SER A 336 10.69 -38.14 -6.16
CA SER A 336 11.30 -38.47 -7.45
C SER A 336 12.57 -39.30 -7.31
N GLU A 337 13.33 -39.15 -6.22
CA GLU A 337 14.53 -39.92 -5.94
C GLU A 337 14.19 -41.39 -5.61
N PHE A 338 13.06 -41.64 -4.94
CA PHE A 338 12.55 -42.99 -4.67
C PHE A 338 11.92 -43.68 -5.90
N GLU A 339 11.40 -42.93 -6.88
CA GLU A 339 10.87 -43.50 -8.14
C GLU A 339 11.98 -43.94 -9.12
N VAL A 340 13.23 -43.50 -8.93
CA VAL A 340 14.35 -43.74 -9.86
C VAL A 340 15.18 -44.98 -9.52
N GLU A 341 14.87 -45.72 -8.45
CA GLU A 341 15.49 -47.03 -8.22
C GLU A 341 14.94 -48.08 -9.19
N LYS A 342 15.43 -48.04 -10.44
CA LYS A 342 15.29 -49.16 -11.37
C LYS A 342 15.96 -50.37 -10.74
N THR A 343 15.15 -51.29 -10.22
CA THR A 343 15.63 -52.62 -9.86
C THR A 343 16.29 -53.26 -11.08
N GLU A 344 17.37 -54.02 -10.88
CA GLU A 344 18.21 -54.72 -11.87
C GLU A 344 17.45 -55.59 -12.90
N PHE A 345 16.13 -55.72 -12.78
CA PHE A 345 15.24 -56.53 -13.62
C PHE A 345 14.51 -55.76 -14.72
N ASP A 346 14.75 -54.46 -14.90
CA ASP A 346 14.06 -53.70 -15.95
C ASP A 346 14.69 -54.02 -17.33
N PRO A 347 13.98 -54.68 -18.26
CA PRO A 347 14.58 -55.16 -19.50
C PRO A 347 15.01 -53.98 -20.37
N ALA A 348 16.24 -54.03 -20.89
CA ALA A 348 16.73 -53.07 -21.87
C ALA A 348 15.82 -53.08 -23.10
N THR A 349 14.93 -52.08 -23.19
CA THR A 349 14.10 -51.84 -24.37
C THR A 349 15.02 -51.56 -25.55
N ARG A 350 15.02 -52.48 -26.52
CA ARG A 350 15.66 -52.37 -27.84
C ARG A 350 14.90 -51.45 -28.76
#